data_AF-A0A4Y3PJJ8-F1
#
_entry.id   AF-A0A4Y3PJJ8-F1
#
_cell.length_a   1.000
_cell.length_b   1.000
_cell.length_c   1.000
_cell.angle_alpha   90.00
_cell.angle_beta   90.00
_cell.angle_gamma   90.00
#
_symmetry.space_group_name_H-M   'P 1'
#
loop_
_entity.id
_entity.type
_entity.pdbx_description
1 polymer ?
#
loop_
_entity_poly.entity_id
_entity_poly.type
_entity_poly.pdbx_seq_one_letter_code
_entity_poly.pdbx_strand_id
1 'polypeptide(L)'
;MQGKNKRIVGIIALLVVCALGFWGYRALMPIALAEGYLYADQSRMVYAKVTPEQEQLNVEITLSKLLVEDTVPRLQTETSLFTGTREGDALTLQPKSASAGESVGPLQAKLSADGLLITGSLAQGEPQETKLVASTNQAYSDKLAAWTKSVELEAEQKKKVLAEQRAKEEARVAFANKVVRTEKLAADLQESAQYLQEIQFADEIQFSKDQAAELQGLLDELTTYSKQPSLSKMEYDVMAGTLGSMKVLVDGMDAMDSTIAQKKQSMQDLIAVLETDIKDTQTVWEEIKANAPDAANREKALQAAIKAGTDAIDQAKQRLAALEKEHGGGKTAANKLYQQAANVLQQTKAKYGF
;
A
#
# COMPACT_ATOMS: atom_id res chain seq x y z
N MET A 1 -61.55 -10.86 56.17
CA MET A 1 -60.87 -10.22 55.02
C MET A 1 -60.11 -8.98 55.49
N GLN A 2 -58.85 -9.10 55.90
CA GLN A 2 -58.11 -8.03 56.63
C GLN A 2 -56.73 -7.67 56.03
N GLY A 3 -56.46 -7.98 54.76
CA GLY A 3 -55.13 -7.81 54.16
C GLY A 3 -54.97 -6.73 53.08
N LYS A 4 -56.05 -6.26 52.44
CA LYS A 4 -55.94 -5.35 51.27
C LYS A 4 -55.83 -3.85 51.62
N ASN A 5 -56.46 -3.42 52.72
CA ASN A 5 -56.50 -1.98 53.05
C ASN A 5 -55.22 -1.48 53.74
N LYS A 6 -54.45 -2.35 54.41
CA LYS A 6 -53.19 -1.94 55.07
C LYS A 6 -52.06 -1.62 54.08
N ARG A 7 -52.02 -2.28 52.91
CA ARG A 7 -51.04 -1.97 51.85
C ARG A 7 -51.36 -0.66 51.12
N ILE A 8 -52.63 -0.37 50.86
CA ILE A 8 -53.05 0.88 50.22
C ILE A 8 -52.87 2.06 51.18
N VAL A 9 -53.21 1.90 52.46
CA VAL A 9 -52.95 2.92 53.49
C VAL A 9 -51.45 3.10 53.73
N GLY A 10 -50.64 2.04 53.65
CA GLY A 10 -49.17 2.13 53.72
C GLY A 10 -48.55 2.88 52.54
N ILE A 11 -49.03 2.65 51.31
CA ILE A 11 -48.53 3.35 50.10
C ILE A 11 -48.97 4.82 50.10
N ILE A 12 -50.20 5.13 50.53
CA ILE A 12 -50.67 6.51 50.66
C ILE A 12 -49.94 7.22 51.82
N ALA A 13 -49.73 6.56 52.96
CA ALA A 13 -48.95 7.13 54.06
C ALA A 13 -47.47 7.35 53.69
N LEU A 14 -46.88 6.48 52.86
CA LEU A 14 -45.50 6.64 52.39
C LEU A 14 -45.39 7.72 51.30
N LEU A 15 -46.38 7.86 50.41
CA LEU A 15 -46.51 9.00 49.49
C LEU A 15 -46.75 10.32 50.24
N VAL A 16 -47.55 10.30 51.31
CA VAL A 16 -47.81 11.46 52.16
C VAL A 16 -46.59 11.80 53.03
N VAL A 17 -45.79 10.84 53.50
CA VAL A 17 -44.54 11.10 54.22
C VAL A 17 -43.42 11.56 53.28
N CYS A 18 -43.34 11.02 52.05
CA CYS A 18 -42.44 11.56 51.03
C CYS A 18 -42.89 12.95 50.57
N ALA A 19 -44.18 13.20 50.40
CA ALA A 19 -44.72 14.51 50.03
C ALA A 19 -44.64 15.53 51.17
N LEU A 20 -44.90 15.15 52.43
CA LEU A 20 -44.76 16.00 53.61
C LEU A 20 -43.30 16.18 54.03
N GLY A 21 -42.44 15.19 53.77
CA GLY A 21 -40.99 15.35 53.87
C GLY A 21 -40.47 16.34 52.83
N PHE A 22 -40.93 16.23 51.59
CA PHE A 22 -40.61 17.16 50.49
C PHE A 22 -41.19 18.57 50.70
N TRP A 23 -42.40 18.70 51.26
CA TRP A 23 -43.04 19.98 51.58
C TRP A 23 -42.52 20.62 52.88
N GLY A 24 -42.27 19.82 53.92
CA GLY A 24 -41.69 20.28 55.18
C GLY A 24 -40.24 20.74 55.03
N TYR A 25 -39.48 20.12 54.12
CA TYR A 25 -38.13 20.56 53.79
C TYR A 25 -38.13 21.83 52.90
N ARG A 26 -39.17 22.02 52.07
CA ARG A 26 -39.41 23.29 51.36
C ARG A 26 -39.75 24.46 52.29
N ALA A 27 -40.32 24.20 53.47
CA ALA A 27 -40.67 25.24 54.44
C ALA A 27 -39.46 25.82 55.20
N LEU A 28 -38.32 25.12 55.21
CA LEU A 28 -37.08 25.53 55.89
C LEU A 28 -36.03 26.17 54.95
N MET A 29 -36.31 26.24 53.65
CA MET A 29 -35.41 26.78 52.63
C MET A 29 -36.09 27.97 51.93
N PRO A 30 -35.52 29.20 51.97
CA PRO A 30 -36.18 30.39 51.40
C PRO A 30 -36.30 30.37 49.86
N ILE A 31 -35.78 29.35 49.18
CA ILE A 31 -35.83 29.18 47.73
C ILE A 31 -36.16 27.70 47.41
N ALA A 32 -37.23 27.45 46.67
CA ALA A 32 -37.58 26.11 46.19
C ALA A 32 -36.62 25.68 45.06
N LEU A 33 -35.91 24.57 45.26
CA LEU A 33 -35.04 23.99 44.22
C LEU A 33 -35.86 23.43 43.05
N ALA A 34 -35.36 23.62 41.83
CA ALA A 34 -35.87 22.96 40.63
C ALA A 34 -35.38 21.50 40.56
N GLU A 35 -36.03 20.67 39.73
CA GLU A 35 -35.61 19.27 39.50
C GLU A 35 -34.23 19.18 38.82
N GLY A 36 -33.87 20.17 38.02
CA GLY A 36 -32.54 20.38 37.47
C GLY A 36 -32.43 21.73 36.76
N TYR A 37 -31.26 22.00 36.20
CA TYR A 37 -30.95 23.24 35.49
C TYR A 37 -30.24 22.93 34.18
N LEU A 38 -30.62 23.57 33.09
CA LEU A 38 -30.19 23.27 31.73
C LEU A 38 -29.65 24.50 31.00
N TYR A 39 -28.57 24.31 30.26
CA TYR A 39 -28.12 25.18 29.17
C TYR A 39 -27.93 24.34 27.91
N ALA A 40 -28.28 24.88 26.75
CA ALA A 40 -28.07 24.23 25.46
C ALA A 40 -27.84 25.26 24.36
N ASP A 41 -26.83 25.04 23.53
CA ASP A 41 -26.60 25.73 22.27
C ASP A 41 -26.27 24.71 21.15
N GLN A 42 -25.75 25.17 20.01
CA GLN A 42 -25.44 24.29 18.86
C GLN A 42 -24.18 23.42 19.06
N SER A 43 -23.34 23.75 20.04
CA SER A 43 -22.03 23.15 20.29
C SER A 43 -21.95 22.36 21.59
N ARG A 44 -22.80 22.69 22.58
CA ARG A 44 -22.82 22.02 23.88
C ARG A 44 -24.18 22.05 24.56
N MET A 45 -24.34 21.14 25.51
CA MET A 45 -25.44 21.09 26.46
C MET A 45 -24.93 20.76 27.85
N VAL A 46 -25.39 21.50 28.85
CA VAL A 46 -25.02 21.33 30.27
C VAL A 46 -26.28 21.12 31.09
N TYR A 47 -26.35 20.03 31.84
CA TYR A 47 -27.45 19.75 32.75
C TYR A 47 -26.91 19.52 34.17
N ALA A 48 -27.39 20.31 35.13
CA ALA A 48 -27.09 20.17 36.53
C ALA A 48 -28.31 19.64 37.28
N LYS A 49 -28.22 18.43 37.83
CA LYS A 49 -29.23 17.85 38.71
C LYS A 49 -28.81 18.11 40.15
N VAL A 50 -29.69 18.77 40.91
CA VAL A 50 -29.43 19.12 42.32
C VAL A 50 -30.38 18.31 43.19
N THR A 51 -29.84 17.42 44.01
CA THR A 51 -30.63 16.60 44.95
C THR A 51 -30.20 16.86 46.38
N PRO A 52 -31.13 17.11 47.32
CA PRO A 52 -30.79 17.29 48.73
C PRO A 52 -30.30 15.99 49.37
N GLU A 53 -29.26 16.06 50.18
CA GLU A 53 -28.62 14.94 50.90
C GLU A 53 -28.27 15.38 52.33
N GLN A 54 -29.16 15.08 53.30
CA GLN A 54 -29.02 15.48 54.71
C GLN A 54 -28.80 17.00 54.89
N GLU A 55 -27.62 17.46 55.31
CA GLU A 55 -27.26 18.89 55.47
C GLU A 55 -26.53 19.47 54.25
N GLN A 56 -26.34 18.67 53.20
CA GLN A 56 -25.59 19.03 51.98
C GLN A 56 -26.45 18.85 50.72
N LEU A 57 -25.93 19.31 49.58
CA LEU A 57 -26.52 19.07 48.27
C LEU A 57 -25.62 18.14 47.46
N ASN A 58 -26.20 17.18 46.75
CA ASN A 58 -25.52 16.44 45.70
C ASN A 58 -25.83 17.10 44.36
N VAL A 59 -24.79 17.45 43.61
CA VAL A 59 -24.90 18.10 42.31
C VAL A 59 -24.21 17.27 41.25
N GLU A 60 -24.98 16.77 40.30
CA GLU A 60 -24.49 16.01 39.14
C GLU A 60 -24.56 16.93 37.91
N ILE A 61 -23.40 17.25 37.33
CA ILE A 61 -23.29 18.08 36.14
C ILE A 61 -22.91 17.19 34.97
N THR A 62 -23.78 17.11 33.97
CA THR A 62 -23.51 16.42 32.71
C THR A 62 -23.30 17.43 31.60
N LEU A 63 -22.12 17.36 30.97
CA LEU A 63 -21.69 18.20 29.85
C LEU A 63 -21.63 17.33 28.59
N SER A 64 -22.43 17.65 27.59
CA SER A 64 -22.37 17.03 26.26
C SER A 64 -21.85 18.05 25.25
N LYS A 65 -20.86 17.70 24.44
CA LYS A 65 -20.23 18.57 23.44
C LYS A 65 -20.26 17.93 22.05
N LEU A 66 -20.38 18.76 21.03
CA LEU A 66 -20.17 18.38 19.64
C LEU A 66 -18.68 18.40 19.32
N LEU A 67 -18.13 17.25 18.95
CA LEU A 67 -16.80 17.11 18.38
C LEU A 67 -16.89 16.82 16.88
N VAL A 68 -15.88 17.24 16.13
CA VAL A 68 -15.73 16.91 14.70
C VAL A 68 -14.36 16.27 14.50
N GLU A 69 -14.34 14.98 14.18
CA GLU A 69 -13.13 14.21 13.86
C GLU A 69 -13.17 13.81 12.40
N ASP A 70 -12.12 14.12 11.64
CA ASP A 70 -12.07 13.84 10.20
C ASP A 70 -13.33 14.30 9.44
N THR A 71 -13.88 15.46 9.81
CA THR A 71 -15.14 16.06 9.31
C THR A 71 -16.44 15.32 9.67
N VAL A 72 -16.38 14.28 10.50
CA VAL A 72 -17.53 13.53 11.01
C VAL A 72 -17.90 14.03 12.41
N PRO A 73 -19.12 14.56 12.62
CA PRO A 73 -19.56 15.00 13.93
C PRO A 73 -19.85 13.82 14.86
N ARG A 74 -19.58 14.00 16.16
CA ARG A 74 -19.95 13.07 17.23
C ARG A 74 -20.22 13.82 18.53
N LEU A 75 -21.08 13.29 19.38
CA LEU A 75 -21.26 13.81 20.73
C LEU A 75 -20.30 13.13 21.71
N GLN A 76 -19.65 13.92 22.56
CA GLN A 76 -18.94 13.46 23.74
C GLN A 76 -19.70 13.93 24.97
N THR A 77 -19.99 13.02 25.89
CA THR A 77 -20.71 13.33 27.13
C THR A 77 -19.86 12.96 28.34
N GLU A 78 -19.74 13.88 29.27
CA GLU A 78 -18.99 13.74 30.51
C GLU A 78 -19.89 14.12 31.69
N THR A 79 -19.82 13.36 32.78
CA THR A 79 -20.60 13.62 34.00
C THR A 79 -19.65 13.79 35.17
N SER A 80 -19.82 14.89 35.90
CA SER A 80 -19.06 15.25 37.09
C SER A 80 -19.97 15.33 38.30
N LEU A 81 -19.52 14.78 39.42
CA LEU A 81 -20.28 14.72 40.67
C LEU A 81 -19.67 15.67 41.70
N PHE A 82 -20.51 16.47 42.35
CA PHE A 82 -20.11 17.45 43.35
C PHE A 82 -20.96 17.35 44.62
N THR A 83 -20.33 17.67 45.75
CA THR A 83 -20.97 17.99 47.01
C THR A 83 -21.09 19.51 47.10
N GLY A 84 -22.30 20.02 47.24
CA GLY A 84 -22.60 21.43 47.42
C GLY A 84 -22.83 21.81 48.88
N THR A 85 -22.10 22.82 49.36
CA THR A 85 -22.35 23.49 50.64
C THR A 85 -22.95 24.86 50.37
N ARG A 86 -24.05 25.20 51.05
CA ARG A 86 -24.84 26.41 50.78
C ARG A 86 -24.67 27.45 51.88
N GLU A 87 -24.44 28.69 51.49
CA GLU A 87 -24.47 29.86 52.36
C GLU A 87 -25.33 30.95 51.69
N GLY A 88 -26.58 31.12 52.14
CA GLY A 88 -27.53 32.04 51.50
C GLY A 88 -27.94 31.60 50.09
N ASP A 89 -27.60 32.40 49.08
CA ASP A 89 -27.79 32.12 47.63
C ASP A 89 -26.51 31.60 46.95
N ALA A 90 -25.39 31.56 47.67
CA ALA A 90 -24.13 31.01 47.21
C ALA A 90 -24.03 29.50 47.50
N LEU A 91 -23.43 28.78 46.56
CA LEU A 91 -23.21 27.34 46.61
C LEU A 91 -21.76 27.04 46.24
N THR A 92 -21.00 26.47 47.16
CA THR A 92 -19.65 25.97 46.87
C THR A 92 -19.72 24.50 46.54
N LEU A 93 -19.26 24.13 45.35
CA LEU A 93 -19.31 22.77 44.80
C LEU A 93 -17.92 22.12 44.88
N GLN A 94 -17.80 21.12 45.73
CA GLN A 94 -16.58 20.32 45.89
C GLN A 94 -16.72 19.00 45.13
N PRO A 95 -15.78 18.60 44.25
CA PRO A 95 -15.89 17.35 43.51
C PRO A 95 -15.90 16.12 44.44
N LYS A 96 -16.84 15.19 44.22
CA LYS A 96 -17.03 13.95 45.01
C LYS A 96 -15.99 12.87 44.71
N SER A 97 -15.35 12.92 43.56
CA SER A 97 -14.20 12.08 43.20
C SER A 97 -13.46 12.73 42.02
N ALA A 98 -12.13 12.63 42.01
CA ALA A 98 -11.34 12.93 40.82
C ALA A 98 -11.49 11.76 39.84
N SER A 99 -12.56 11.76 39.04
CA SER A 99 -12.68 10.85 37.90
C SER A 99 -11.52 11.15 36.95
N ALA A 100 -10.82 10.10 36.51
CA ALA A 100 -9.70 10.22 35.59
C ALA A 100 -10.12 10.91 34.27
N GLY A 101 -9.65 12.14 34.10
CA GLY A 101 -9.95 13.02 32.97
C GLY A 101 -10.21 14.44 33.47
N GLU A 102 -9.13 15.21 33.62
CA GLU A 102 -9.10 16.63 34.00
C GLU A 102 -9.93 17.03 35.25
N SER A 103 -9.24 17.16 36.38
CA SER A 103 -9.82 17.65 37.63
C SER A 103 -10.43 19.05 37.46
N VAL A 104 -11.75 19.11 37.32
CA VAL A 104 -12.52 20.35 37.52
C VAL A 104 -12.32 20.75 38.98
N GLY A 105 -11.67 21.89 39.22
CA GLY A 105 -11.44 22.42 40.56
C GLY A 105 -12.76 22.72 41.29
N PRO A 106 -12.71 23.14 42.56
CA PRO A 106 -13.91 23.59 43.26
C PRO A 106 -14.61 24.68 42.44
N LEU A 107 -15.92 24.53 42.25
CA LEU A 107 -16.73 25.50 41.51
C LEU A 107 -17.53 26.34 42.50
N GLN A 108 -17.76 27.60 42.13
CA GLN A 108 -18.73 28.43 42.82
C GLN A 108 -20.01 28.47 41.99
N ALA A 109 -21.17 28.50 42.64
CA ALA A 109 -22.42 28.67 41.96
C ALA A 109 -23.36 29.59 42.74
N LYS A 110 -24.24 30.30 42.02
CA LYS A 110 -25.27 31.15 42.59
C LYS A 110 -26.64 30.64 42.20
N LEU A 111 -27.46 30.35 43.20
CA LEU A 111 -28.80 29.82 43.02
C LEU A 111 -29.82 30.96 42.99
N SER A 112 -30.70 30.97 41.99
CA SER A 112 -31.88 31.84 41.95
C SER A 112 -33.13 31.03 41.62
N ALA A 113 -34.30 31.65 41.71
CA ALA A 113 -35.58 31.00 41.38
C ALA A 113 -35.63 30.54 39.91
N ASP A 114 -34.95 31.25 39.02
CA ASP A 114 -35.01 31.01 37.57
C ASP A 114 -33.78 30.28 37.01
N GLY A 115 -32.72 30.11 37.79
CA GLY A 115 -31.49 29.53 37.28
C GLY A 115 -30.38 29.26 38.28
N LEU A 116 -29.34 28.62 37.77
CA LEU A 116 -28.10 28.31 38.47
C LEU A 116 -26.95 28.91 37.64
N LEU A 117 -26.24 29.89 38.20
CA LEU A 117 -25.04 30.44 37.58
C LEU A 117 -23.83 29.72 38.15
N ILE A 118 -23.11 28.96 37.32
CA ILE A 118 -21.86 28.32 37.70
C ILE A 118 -20.70 29.23 37.30
N THR A 119 -19.75 29.43 38.21
CA THR A 119 -18.52 30.18 38.05
C THR A 119 -17.33 29.25 38.24
N GLY A 120 -16.47 29.18 37.24
CA GLY A 120 -15.41 28.21 37.05
C GLY A 120 -15.63 27.36 35.79
N SER A 121 -14.54 26.95 35.16
CA SER A 121 -14.57 26.15 33.93
C SER A 121 -15.05 24.73 34.20
N LEU A 122 -16.09 24.28 33.49
CA LEU A 122 -16.64 22.93 33.62
C LEU A 122 -15.76 21.84 32.99
N ALA A 123 -14.89 22.22 32.05
CA ALA A 123 -13.86 21.39 31.40
C ALA A 123 -12.85 22.31 30.69
N GLN A 124 -11.75 21.79 30.16
CA GLN A 124 -10.85 22.59 29.34
C GLN A 124 -11.59 23.19 28.12
N GLY A 125 -11.36 24.48 27.85
CA GLY A 125 -11.99 25.20 26.74
C GLY A 125 -13.44 25.65 26.99
N GLU A 126 -14.02 25.37 28.16
CA GLU A 126 -15.35 25.88 28.52
C GLU A 126 -15.30 27.33 29.06
N PRO A 127 -16.41 28.09 28.96
CA PRO A 127 -16.55 29.39 29.58
C PRO A 127 -16.36 29.32 31.09
N GLN A 128 -15.80 30.40 31.63
CA GLN A 128 -15.66 30.59 33.07
C GLN A 128 -17.00 30.81 33.78
N GLU A 129 -18.06 31.18 33.05
CA GLU A 129 -19.39 31.35 33.60
C GLU A 129 -20.43 30.65 32.72
N THR A 130 -21.25 29.79 33.33
CA THR A 130 -22.35 29.09 32.67
C THR A 130 -23.66 29.33 33.41
N LYS A 131 -24.59 30.03 32.76
CA LYS A 131 -25.94 30.26 33.29
C LYS A 131 -26.88 29.16 32.82
N LEU A 132 -27.32 28.33 33.76
CA LEU A 132 -28.30 27.27 33.55
C LEU A 132 -29.69 27.78 33.95
N VAL A 133 -30.72 27.45 33.18
CA VAL A 133 -32.12 27.80 33.46
C VAL A 133 -32.84 26.62 34.10
N ALA A 134 -33.76 26.84 35.03
CA ALA A 134 -34.55 25.77 35.65
C ALA A 134 -35.21 24.86 34.58
N SER A 135 -35.11 23.55 34.77
CA SER A 135 -35.59 22.53 33.82
C SER A 135 -35.92 21.21 34.53
N THR A 136 -36.36 20.21 33.75
CA THR A 136 -36.69 18.86 34.25
C THR A 136 -35.77 17.81 33.61
N ASN A 137 -35.66 16.65 34.26
CA ASN A 137 -34.87 15.54 33.71
C ASN A 137 -35.41 15.07 32.35
N GLN A 138 -36.74 15.12 32.18
CA GLN A 138 -37.39 14.76 30.92
C GLN A 138 -37.01 15.75 29.80
N ALA A 139 -37.06 17.06 30.07
CA ALA A 139 -36.72 18.08 29.08
C ALA A 139 -35.25 18.00 28.63
N TYR A 140 -34.34 17.69 29.56
CA TYR A 140 -32.95 17.38 29.23
C TYR A 140 -32.82 16.13 28.37
N SER A 141 -33.44 15.03 28.78
CA SER A 141 -33.38 13.75 28.06
C SER A 141 -33.93 13.85 26.64
N ASP A 142 -35.05 14.56 26.45
CA ASP A 142 -35.66 14.79 25.14
C ASP A 142 -34.74 15.61 24.23
N LYS A 143 -34.11 16.66 24.76
CA LYS A 143 -33.14 17.48 24.00
C LYS A 143 -31.87 16.71 23.67
N LEU A 144 -31.33 15.92 24.59
CA LEU A 144 -30.18 15.06 24.33
C LEU A 144 -30.50 14.07 23.22
N ALA A 145 -31.63 13.36 23.33
CA ALA A 145 -32.05 12.37 22.34
C ALA A 145 -32.24 13.01 20.95
N ALA A 146 -32.85 14.19 20.88
CA ALA A 146 -33.02 14.93 19.63
C ALA A 146 -31.66 15.35 19.03
N TRP A 147 -30.74 15.85 19.86
CA TRP A 147 -29.42 16.28 19.40
C TRP A 147 -28.56 15.10 18.95
N THR A 148 -28.52 14.01 19.72
CA THR A 148 -27.86 12.75 19.36
C THR A 148 -28.35 12.25 18.02
N LYS A 149 -29.67 12.17 17.82
CA LYS A 149 -30.25 11.73 16.55
C LYS A 149 -29.85 12.63 15.37
N SER A 150 -29.80 13.94 15.59
CA SER A 150 -29.38 14.90 14.55
C SER A 150 -27.91 14.70 14.18
N VAL A 151 -27.04 14.55 15.18
CA VAL A 151 -25.60 14.36 14.99
C VAL A 151 -25.31 13.01 14.33
N GLU A 152 -25.99 11.94 14.72
CA GLU A 152 -25.86 10.62 14.10
C GLU A 152 -26.26 10.65 12.62
N LEU A 153 -27.38 11.32 12.29
CA LEU A 153 -27.83 11.45 10.91
C LEU A 153 -26.82 12.24 10.05
N GLU A 154 -26.28 13.34 10.57
CA GLU A 154 -25.23 14.10 9.89
C GLU A 154 -23.95 13.27 9.74
N ALA A 155 -23.54 12.54 10.78
CA ALA A 155 -22.37 11.67 10.77
C ALA A 155 -22.49 10.56 9.72
N GLU A 156 -23.65 9.90 9.62
CA GLU A 156 -23.91 8.88 8.59
C GLU A 156 -23.83 9.45 7.17
N GLN A 157 -24.42 10.63 6.95
CA GLN A 157 -24.35 11.32 5.65
C GLN A 157 -22.90 11.67 5.30
N LYS A 158 -22.15 12.25 6.24
CA LYS A 158 -20.73 12.60 6.04
C LYS A 158 -19.87 11.38 5.76
N LYS A 159 -20.06 10.28 6.50
CA LYS A 159 -19.36 9.00 6.26
C LYS A 159 -19.61 8.48 4.85
N LYS A 160 -20.86 8.52 4.36
CA LYS A 160 -21.19 8.11 2.99
C LYS A 160 -20.49 8.99 1.95
N VAL A 161 -20.56 10.32 2.11
CA VAL A 161 -19.89 11.27 1.21
C VAL A 161 -18.38 11.06 1.19
N LEU A 162 -17.75 10.87 2.35
CA LEU A 162 -16.31 10.61 2.46
C LEU A 162 -15.93 9.29 1.80
N ALA A 163 -16.73 8.23 1.99
CA ALA A 163 -16.50 6.95 1.34
C ALA A 163 -16.58 7.06 -0.19
N GLU A 164 -17.58 7.77 -0.72
CA GLU A 164 -17.70 8.04 -2.14
C GLU A 164 -16.55 8.88 -2.70
N GLN A 165 -16.10 9.90 -1.95
CA GLN A 165 -14.94 10.72 -2.32
C GLN A 165 -13.65 9.90 -2.35
N ARG A 166 -13.41 9.07 -1.33
CA ARG A 166 -12.26 8.16 -1.27
C ARG A 166 -12.26 7.17 -2.43
N ALA A 167 -13.41 6.55 -2.72
CA ALA A 167 -13.53 5.63 -3.85
C ALA A 167 -13.26 6.32 -5.20
N LYS A 168 -13.76 7.56 -5.39
CA LYS A 168 -13.48 8.36 -6.60
C LYS A 168 -12.00 8.73 -6.70
N GLU A 169 -11.37 9.10 -5.59
CA GLU A 169 -9.96 9.45 -5.56
C GLU A 169 -9.07 8.23 -5.83
N GLU A 170 -9.35 7.09 -5.21
CA GLU A 170 -8.67 5.82 -5.47
C GLU A 170 -8.77 5.42 -6.94
N ALA A 171 -9.95 5.53 -7.55
CA ALA A 171 -10.14 5.29 -8.97
C ALA A 171 -9.32 6.25 -9.85
N ARG A 172 -9.27 7.54 -9.48
CA ARG A 172 -8.47 8.57 -10.17
C ARG A 172 -6.98 8.26 -10.09
N VAL A 173 -6.48 7.90 -8.91
CA VAL A 173 -5.06 7.53 -8.69
C VAL A 173 -4.72 6.25 -9.45
N ALA A 174 -5.56 5.22 -9.39
CA ALA A 174 -5.35 3.98 -10.13
C ALA A 174 -5.29 4.24 -11.64
N PHE A 175 -6.16 5.10 -12.17
CA PHE A 175 -6.12 5.53 -13.56
C PHE A 175 -4.82 6.25 -13.91
N ALA A 176 -4.41 7.24 -13.10
CA ALA A 176 -3.15 7.97 -13.30
C ALA A 176 -1.94 7.04 -13.31
N ASN A 177 -1.89 6.05 -12.41
CA ASN A 177 -0.83 5.04 -12.38
C ASN A 177 -0.79 4.19 -13.65
N LYS A 178 -1.95 3.83 -14.23
CA LYS A 178 -2.00 3.11 -15.51
C LYS A 178 -1.50 3.97 -16.67
N VAL A 179 -1.81 5.27 -16.68
CA VAL A 179 -1.29 6.23 -17.69
C VAL A 179 0.23 6.34 -17.61
N VAL A 180 0.82 6.42 -16.41
CA VAL A 180 2.28 6.43 -16.24
C VAL A 180 2.89 5.09 -16.64
N ARG A 181 2.22 3.97 -16.32
CA ARG A 181 2.69 2.64 -16.68
C ARG A 181 2.79 2.46 -18.20
N THR A 182 1.84 2.97 -18.99
CA THR A 182 1.92 2.84 -20.46
C THR A 182 3.08 3.63 -21.08
N GLU A 183 3.42 4.80 -20.53
CA GLU A 183 4.61 5.55 -20.97
C GLU A 183 5.89 4.77 -20.68
N LYS A 184 5.99 4.21 -19.47
CA LYS A 184 7.16 3.42 -19.08
C LYS A 184 7.29 2.16 -19.94
N LEU A 185 6.21 1.40 -20.12
CA LEU A 185 6.22 0.21 -20.96
C LEU A 185 6.61 0.54 -22.42
N ALA A 186 6.13 1.66 -22.98
CA ALA A 186 6.51 2.08 -24.32
C ALA A 186 8.02 2.39 -24.44
N ALA A 187 8.63 2.99 -23.40
CA ALA A 187 10.07 3.23 -23.35
C ALA A 187 10.85 1.91 -23.19
N ASP A 188 10.42 1.03 -22.27
CA ASP A 188 11.02 -0.28 -22.03
C ASP A 188 11.01 -1.15 -23.30
N LEU A 189 9.93 -1.07 -24.11
CA LEU A 189 9.83 -1.71 -25.43
C LEU A 189 10.90 -1.19 -26.41
N GLN A 190 11.12 0.12 -26.45
CA GLN A 190 12.12 0.71 -27.34
C GLN A 190 13.54 0.33 -26.93
N GLU A 191 13.84 0.37 -25.64
CA GLU A 191 15.15 -0.03 -25.11
C GLU A 191 15.43 -1.52 -25.36
N SER A 192 14.46 -2.39 -25.04
CA SER A 192 14.60 -3.83 -25.26
C SER A 192 14.72 -4.18 -26.74
N ALA A 193 14.01 -3.46 -27.62
CA ALA A 193 14.16 -3.60 -29.06
C ALA A 193 15.57 -3.21 -29.55
N GLN A 194 16.18 -2.17 -28.97
CA GLN A 194 17.56 -1.78 -29.27
C GLN A 194 18.56 -2.86 -28.83
N TYR A 195 18.48 -3.34 -27.59
CA TYR A 195 19.34 -4.43 -27.12
C TYR A 195 19.21 -5.67 -27.99
N LEU A 196 18.00 -6.00 -28.42
CA LEU A 196 17.77 -7.13 -29.30
C LEU A 196 18.43 -6.94 -30.69
N GLN A 197 18.53 -5.71 -31.19
CA GLN A 197 19.25 -5.40 -32.44
C GLN A 197 20.77 -5.47 -32.29
N GLU A 198 21.31 -5.17 -31.12
CA GLU A 198 22.75 -5.19 -30.84
C GLU A 198 23.32 -6.62 -30.80
N ILE A 199 22.51 -7.62 -30.46
CA ILE A 199 22.98 -9.01 -30.47
C ILE A 199 23.21 -9.48 -31.92
N GLN A 200 24.47 -9.65 -32.26
CA GLN A 200 24.96 -10.15 -33.55
C GLN A 200 25.88 -11.35 -33.36
N PHE A 201 25.99 -12.17 -34.41
CA PHE A 201 26.80 -13.41 -34.45
C PHE A 201 27.88 -13.38 -35.53
N ALA A 202 28.02 -12.27 -36.27
CA ALA A 202 28.87 -12.20 -37.46
C ALA A 202 30.34 -12.50 -37.13
N ASP A 203 30.85 -11.95 -36.02
CA ASP A 203 32.22 -12.13 -35.59
C ASP A 203 32.51 -13.58 -35.18
N GLU A 204 31.61 -14.21 -34.44
CA GLU A 204 31.78 -15.60 -34.02
C GLU A 204 31.67 -16.58 -35.19
N ILE A 205 30.78 -16.31 -36.13
CA ILE A 205 30.65 -17.09 -37.37
C ILE A 205 31.92 -16.95 -38.21
N GLN A 206 32.44 -15.74 -38.36
CA GLN A 206 33.68 -15.50 -39.12
C GLN A 206 34.88 -16.18 -38.45
N PHE A 207 35.00 -16.05 -37.12
CA PHE A 207 36.02 -16.74 -36.35
C PHE A 207 35.96 -18.25 -36.58
N SER A 208 34.78 -18.87 -36.51
CA SER A 208 34.61 -20.31 -36.75
C SER A 208 35.06 -20.73 -38.16
N LYS A 209 34.76 -19.90 -39.18
CA LYS A 209 35.18 -20.13 -40.57
C LYS A 209 36.70 -20.03 -40.73
N ASP A 210 37.33 -19.01 -40.14
CA ASP A 210 38.77 -18.79 -40.21
C ASP A 210 39.53 -19.94 -39.53
N GLN A 211 39.09 -20.35 -38.34
CA GLN A 211 39.67 -21.47 -37.59
C GLN A 211 39.55 -22.81 -38.35
N ALA A 212 38.42 -23.06 -38.99
CA ALA A 212 38.25 -24.26 -39.81
C ALA A 212 39.19 -24.28 -41.03
N ALA A 213 39.43 -23.13 -41.66
CA ALA A 213 40.38 -23.01 -42.77
C ALA A 213 41.83 -23.22 -42.30
N GLU A 214 42.19 -22.67 -41.15
CA GLU A 214 43.52 -22.86 -40.54
C GLU A 214 43.77 -24.33 -40.18
N LEU A 215 42.79 -25.01 -39.57
CA LEU A 215 42.84 -26.44 -39.28
C LEU A 215 43.06 -27.30 -40.53
N GLN A 216 42.41 -26.95 -41.65
CA GLN A 216 42.61 -27.66 -42.91
C GLN A 216 44.04 -27.46 -43.43
N GLY A 217 44.58 -26.24 -43.36
CA GLY A 217 45.97 -25.96 -43.74
C GLY A 217 46.98 -26.77 -42.93
N LEU A 218 46.81 -26.82 -41.60
CA LEU A 218 47.67 -27.61 -40.71
C LEU A 218 47.59 -29.12 -40.98
N LEU A 219 46.40 -29.63 -41.33
CA LEU A 219 46.22 -31.03 -41.75
C LEU A 219 46.97 -31.32 -43.06
N ASP A 220 46.93 -30.40 -44.02
CA ASP A 220 47.63 -30.54 -45.30
C ASP A 220 49.16 -30.52 -45.12
N GLU A 221 49.67 -29.69 -44.20
CA GLU A 221 51.09 -29.69 -43.80
C GLU A 221 51.50 -31.03 -43.18
N LEU A 222 50.75 -31.54 -42.20
CA LEU A 222 51.00 -32.86 -41.60
C LEU A 222 51.00 -33.98 -42.64
N THR A 223 50.04 -33.93 -43.56
CA THR A 223 49.93 -34.90 -44.65
C THR A 223 51.14 -34.82 -45.58
N THR A 224 51.67 -33.62 -45.85
CA THR A 224 52.86 -33.42 -46.69
C THR A 224 54.10 -34.02 -46.03
N TYR A 225 54.34 -33.75 -44.75
CA TYR A 225 55.44 -34.36 -44.00
C TYR A 225 55.34 -35.89 -44.00
N SER A 226 54.15 -36.46 -43.76
CA SER A 226 53.94 -37.91 -43.71
C SER A 226 54.32 -38.68 -45.00
N LYS A 227 54.33 -37.98 -46.13
CA LYS A 227 54.60 -38.54 -47.47
C LYS A 227 56.08 -38.48 -47.86
N GLN A 228 56.93 -37.78 -47.11
CA GLN A 228 58.34 -37.65 -47.44
C GLN A 228 59.04 -39.03 -47.45
N PRO A 229 59.93 -39.35 -48.42
CA PRO A 229 60.55 -40.69 -48.51
C PRO A 229 61.33 -41.10 -47.24
N SER A 230 61.92 -40.12 -46.57
CA SER A 230 62.60 -40.23 -45.29
C SER A 230 62.15 -39.08 -44.40
N LEU A 231 61.80 -39.36 -43.15
CA LEU A 231 61.46 -38.37 -42.13
C LEU A 231 62.48 -38.52 -40.99
N SER A 232 62.94 -37.42 -40.40
CA SER A 232 63.76 -37.40 -39.19
C SER A 232 62.89 -37.34 -37.92
N LYS A 233 63.47 -37.68 -36.77
CA LYS A 233 62.76 -37.57 -35.48
C LYS A 233 62.37 -36.12 -35.16
N MET A 234 63.22 -35.16 -35.52
CA MET A 234 62.92 -33.73 -35.35
C MET A 234 61.70 -33.30 -36.17
N GLU A 235 61.59 -33.74 -37.42
CA GLU A 235 60.42 -33.46 -38.26
C GLU A 235 59.16 -34.14 -37.72
N TYR A 236 59.28 -35.35 -37.16
CA TYR A 236 58.17 -35.99 -36.44
C TYR A 236 57.72 -35.19 -35.20
N ASP A 237 58.66 -34.64 -34.43
CA ASP A 237 58.34 -33.82 -33.26
C ASP A 237 57.69 -32.49 -33.67
N VAL A 238 58.07 -31.91 -34.82
CA VAL A 238 57.37 -30.76 -35.43
C VAL A 238 55.94 -31.14 -35.79
N MET A 239 55.71 -32.31 -36.40
CA MET A 239 54.34 -32.79 -36.66
C MET A 239 53.52 -32.95 -35.37
N ALA A 240 54.12 -33.44 -34.29
CA ALA A 240 53.46 -33.53 -33.00
C ALA A 240 53.13 -32.14 -32.42
N GLY A 241 54.03 -31.17 -32.58
CA GLY A 241 53.78 -29.76 -32.25
C GLY A 241 52.63 -29.14 -33.04
N THR A 242 52.58 -29.38 -34.36
CA THR A 242 51.50 -28.95 -35.24
C THR A 242 50.15 -29.53 -34.82
N LEU A 243 50.09 -30.82 -34.43
CA LEU A 243 48.88 -31.41 -33.87
C LEU A 243 48.46 -30.72 -32.56
N GLY A 244 49.42 -30.32 -31.72
CA GLY A 244 49.20 -29.51 -30.53
C GLY A 244 48.57 -28.15 -30.84
N SER A 245 49.06 -27.45 -31.87
CA SER A 245 48.47 -26.19 -32.34
C SER A 245 47.03 -26.39 -32.84
N MET A 246 46.78 -27.44 -33.63
CA MET A 246 45.42 -27.79 -34.06
C MET A 246 44.47 -28.02 -32.87
N LYS A 247 44.95 -28.64 -31.78
CA LYS A 247 44.14 -28.80 -30.57
C LYS A 247 43.74 -27.46 -29.95
N VAL A 248 44.65 -26.48 -29.91
CA VAL A 248 44.35 -25.13 -29.39
C VAL A 248 43.26 -24.45 -30.21
N LEU A 249 43.31 -24.58 -31.54
CA LEU A 249 42.28 -24.02 -32.43
C LEU A 249 40.91 -24.69 -32.19
N VAL A 250 40.87 -26.02 -32.02
CA VAL A 250 39.64 -26.75 -31.68
C VAL A 250 39.09 -26.30 -30.32
N ASP A 251 39.94 -26.19 -29.30
CA ASP A 251 39.53 -25.74 -27.96
C ASP A 251 39.01 -24.27 -28.01
N GLY A 252 39.61 -23.42 -28.85
CA GLY A 252 39.13 -22.06 -29.11
C GLY A 252 37.77 -22.00 -29.80
N MET A 253 37.51 -22.90 -30.76
CA MET A 253 36.19 -23.05 -31.38
C MET A 253 35.14 -23.53 -30.36
N ASP A 254 35.50 -24.43 -29.45
CA ASP A 254 34.59 -24.89 -28.38
C ASP A 254 34.19 -23.75 -27.43
N ALA A 255 35.12 -22.85 -27.08
CA ALA A 255 34.80 -21.66 -26.28
C ALA A 255 33.88 -20.69 -27.05
N MET A 256 34.07 -20.58 -28.37
CA MET A 256 33.24 -19.73 -29.22
C MET A 256 31.81 -20.26 -29.36
N ASP A 257 31.64 -21.58 -29.54
CA ASP A 257 30.33 -22.24 -29.55
C ASP A 257 29.55 -21.97 -28.25
N SER A 258 30.24 -21.99 -27.09
CA SER A 258 29.61 -21.63 -25.81
C SER A 258 29.15 -20.18 -25.78
N THR A 259 29.92 -19.27 -26.37
CA THR A 259 29.55 -17.83 -26.47
C THR A 259 28.34 -17.64 -27.36
N ILE A 260 28.30 -18.33 -28.51
CA ILE A 260 27.15 -18.33 -29.42
C ILE A 260 25.90 -18.87 -28.71
N ALA A 261 26.04 -19.97 -27.96
CA ALA A 261 24.92 -20.55 -27.21
C ALA A 261 24.36 -19.58 -26.16
N GLN A 262 25.23 -18.87 -25.43
CA GLN A 262 24.81 -17.83 -24.48
C GLN A 262 24.10 -16.68 -25.18
N LYS A 263 24.67 -16.13 -26.25
CA LYS A 263 24.04 -15.07 -27.05
C LYS A 263 22.68 -15.49 -27.63
N LYS A 264 22.57 -16.75 -28.08
CA LYS A 264 21.31 -17.35 -28.54
C LYS A 264 20.27 -17.36 -27.43
N GLN A 265 20.63 -17.83 -26.24
CA GLN A 265 19.73 -17.84 -25.09
C GLN A 265 19.29 -16.42 -24.72
N SER A 266 20.23 -15.47 -24.60
CA SER A 266 19.90 -14.06 -24.30
C SER A 266 18.96 -13.45 -25.34
N MET A 267 19.17 -13.73 -26.63
CA MET A 267 18.27 -13.28 -27.69
C MET A 267 16.87 -13.88 -27.55
N GLN A 268 16.76 -15.17 -27.22
CA GLN A 268 15.48 -15.85 -27.00
C GLN A 268 14.74 -15.30 -25.78
N ASP A 269 15.46 -15.05 -24.68
CA ASP A 269 14.90 -14.46 -23.46
C ASP A 269 14.36 -13.05 -23.73
N LEU A 270 15.12 -12.21 -24.45
CA LEU A 270 14.68 -10.87 -24.83
C LEU A 270 13.48 -10.88 -25.77
N ILE A 271 13.41 -11.84 -26.71
CA ILE A 271 12.21 -12.03 -27.55
C ILE A 271 10.99 -12.32 -26.66
N ALA A 272 11.11 -13.24 -25.70
CA ALA A 272 9.98 -13.61 -24.83
C ALA A 272 9.52 -12.46 -23.94
N VAL A 273 10.46 -11.66 -23.43
CA VAL A 273 10.18 -10.44 -22.65
C VAL A 273 9.43 -9.43 -23.52
N LEU A 274 9.95 -9.10 -24.71
CA LEU A 274 9.30 -8.16 -25.62
C LEU A 274 7.89 -8.62 -26.06
N GLU A 275 7.69 -9.91 -26.35
CA GLU A 275 6.37 -10.45 -26.69
C GLU A 275 5.36 -10.26 -25.55
N THR A 276 5.81 -10.44 -24.30
CA THR A 276 4.99 -10.22 -23.10
C THR A 276 4.69 -8.73 -22.91
N ASP A 277 5.72 -7.88 -22.99
CA ASP A 277 5.60 -6.45 -22.78
C ASP A 277 4.72 -5.78 -23.85
N ILE A 278 4.77 -6.24 -25.11
CA ILE A 278 3.88 -5.77 -26.17
C ILE A 278 2.42 -6.05 -25.80
N LYS A 279 2.13 -7.27 -25.34
CA LYS A 279 0.78 -7.68 -24.95
C LYS A 279 0.28 -6.90 -23.73
N ASP A 280 1.13 -6.72 -22.73
CA ASP A 280 0.81 -5.94 -21.53
C ASP A 280 0.55 -4.47 -21.89
N THR A 281 1.39 -3.89 -22.73
CA THR A 281 1.25 -2.51 -23.22
C THR A 281 -0.08 -2.30 -23.94
N GLN A 282 -0.45 -3.21 -24.84
CA GLN A 282 -1.75 -3.19 -25.54
C GLN A 282 -2.91 -3.30 -24.56
N THR A 283 -2.84 -4.25 -23.61
CA THR A 283 -3.89 -4.48 -22.63
C THR A 283 -4.13 -3.25 -21.75
N VAL A 284 -3.07 -2.68 -21.18
CA VAL A 284 -3.19 -1.49 -20.33
C VAL A 284 -3.67 -0.28 -21.13
N TRP A 285 -3.23 -0.14 -22.39
CA TRP A 285 -3.72 0.93 -23.27
C TRP A 285 -5.22 0.83 -23.52
N GLU A 286 -5.73 -0.36 -23.86
CA GLU A 286 -7.16 -0.59 -24.11
C GLU A 286 -8.02 -0.25 -22.90
N GLU A 287 -7.54 -0.50 -21.67
CA GLU A 287 -8.24 -0.17 -20.44
C GLU A 287 -8.36 1.34 -20.20
N ILE A 288 -7.41 2.15 -20.69
CA ILE A 288 -7.33 3.59 -20.36
C ILE A 288 -7.64 4.52 -21.53
N LYS A 289 -7.56 4.05 -22.79
CA LYS A 289 -7.58 4.90 -24.00
C LYS A 289 -8.77 5.83 -24.10
N ALA A 290 -9.95 5.40 -23.62
CA ALA A 290 -11.18 6.19 -23.69
C ALA A 290 -11.13 7.47 -22.84
N ASN A 291 -10.32 7.48 -21.79
CA ASN A 291 -10.24 8.57 -20.83
C ASN A 291 -8.82 9.16 -20.72
N ALA A 292 -7.86 8.64 -21.50
CA ALA A 292 -6.47 9.08 -21.45
C ALA A 292 -6.34 10.52 -21.96
N PRO A 293 -5.58 11.39 -21.25
CA PRO A 293 -5.28 12.71 -21.77
C PRO A 293 -4.41 12.59 -23.03
N ASP A 294 -4.75 13.36 -24.06
CA ASP A 294 -4.05 13.33 -25.35
C ASP A 294 -3.98 11.93 -25.99
N ALA A 295 -5.13 11.22 -25.96
CA ALA A 295 -5.20 9.83 -26.36
C ALA A 295 -4.63 9.56 -27.76
N ALA A 296 -4.87 10.45 -28.74
CA ALA A 296 -4.42 10.27 -30.11
C ALA A 296 -2.88 10.26 -30.25
N ASN A 297 -2.19 11.19 -29.58
CA ASN A 297 -0.72 11.23 -29.64
C ASN A 297 -0.11 10.06 -28.87
N ARG A 298 -0.68 9.69 -27.72
CA ARG A 298 -0.25 8.53 -26.94
C ARG A 298 -0.43 7.24 -27.71
N GLU A 299 -1.57 7.05 -28.36
CA GLU A 299 -1.83 5.90 -29.22
C GLU A 299 -0.80 5.80 -30.34
N LYS A 300 -0.52 6.93 -31.01
CA LYS A 300 0.51 6.98 -32.07
C LYS A 300 1.89 6.58 -31.55
N ALA A 301 2.31 7.10 -30.39
CA ALA A 301 3.61 6.77 -29.80
C ALA A 301 3.70 5.30 -29.37
N LEU A 302 2.64 4.78 -28.75
CA LEU A 302 2.53 3.39 -28.32
C LEU A 302 2.54 2.43 -29.50
N GLN A 303 1.81 2.72 -30.56
CA GLN A 303 1.83 1.93 -31.80
C GLN A 303 3.21 1.96 -32.47
N ALA A 304 3.92 3.08 -32.42
CA ALA A 304 5.30 3.15 -32.92
C ALA A 304 6.26 2.28 -32.09
N ALA A 305 6.14 2.28 -30.76
CA ALA A 305 6.93 1.42 -29.87
C ALA A 305 6.63 -0.07 -30.08
N ILE A 306 5.34 -0.45 -30.16
CA ILE A 306 4.92 -1.81 -30.47
C ILE A 306 5.47 -2.26 -31.82
N LYS A 307 5.36 -1.41 -32.85
CA LYS A 307 5.90 -1.73 -34.17
C LYS A 307 7.41 -1.95 -34.13
N ALA A 308 8.15 -1.08 -33.44
CA ALA A 308 9.60 -1.23 -33.29
C ALA A 308 9.97 -2.55 -32.57
N GLY A 309 9.25 -2.90 -31.51
CA GLY A 309 9.42 -4.16 -30.79
C GLY A 309 9.14 -5.39 -31.66
N THR A 310 8.01 -5.40 -32.39
CA THR A 310 7.66 -6.49 -33.31
C THR A 310 8.68 -6.64 -34.43
N ASP A 311 9.07 -5.53 -35.07
CA ASP A 311 10.05 -5.55 -36.16
C ASP A 311 11.42 -6.07 -35.63
N ALA A 312 11.81 -5.72 -34.40
CA ALA A 312 13.04 -6.22 -33.76
C ALA A 312 12.97 -7.73 -33.45
N ILE A 313 11.83 -8.22 -32.94
CA ILE A 313 11.57 -9.65 -32.71
C ILE A 313 11.70 -10.43 -34.03
N ASP A 314 11.07 -9.94 -35.10
CA ASP A 314 11.09 -10.61 -36.40
C ASP A 314 12.53 -10.68 -36.96
N GLN A 315 13.28 -9.59 -36.87
CA GLN A 315 14.69 -9.57 -37.26
C GLN A 315 15.55 -10.50 -36.41
N ALA A 316 15.28 -10.62 -35.11
CA ALA A 316 16.00 -11.54 -34.21
C ALA A 316 15.69 -13.00 -34.55
N LYS A 317 14.42 -13.34 -34.81
CA LYS A 317 14.02 -14.68 -35.27
C LYS A 317 14.70 -15.05 -36.59
N GLN A 318 14.79 -14.10 -37.53
CA GLN A 318 15.54 -14.29 -38.78
C GLN A 318 17.04 -14.53 -38.53
N ARG A 319 17.65 -13.77 -37.62
CA ARG A 319 19.06 -13.96 -37.23
C ARG A 319 19.31 -15.33 -36.59
N LEU A 320 18.41 -15.79 -35.70
CA LEU A 320 18.49 -17.14 -35.12
C LEU A 320 18.37 -18.23 -36.18
N ALA A 321 17.45 -18.10 -37.12
CA ALA A 321 17.30 -19.06 -38.22
C ALA A 321 18.52 -19.07 -39.16
N ALA A 322 19.10 -17.90 -39.45
CA ALA A 322 20.33 -17.80 -40.23
C ALA A 322 21.52 -18.43 -39.49
N LEU A 323 21.66 -18.17 -38.19
CA LEU A 323 22.67 -18.79 -37.33
C LEU A 323 22.58 -20.32 -37.36
N GLU A 324 21.38 -20.89 -37.24
CA GLU A 324 21.20 -22.35 -37.29
C GLU A 324 21.65 -22.96 -38.62
N LYS A 325 21.47 -22.22 -39.73
CA LYS A 325 21.93 -22.64 -41.05
C LYS A 325 23.45 -22.52 -41.23
N GLU A 326 24.06 -21.46 -40.71
CA GLU A 326 25.49 -21.16 -40.92
C GLU A 326 26.42 -21.83 -39.90
N HIS A 327 25.95 -22.08 -38.68
CA HIS A 327 26.78 -22.54 -37.58
C HIS A 327 26.69 -24.05 -37.31
N GLY A 328 25.69 -24.75 -37.87
CA GLY A 328 25.34 -26.14 -37.54
C GLY A 328 26.39 -27.23 -37.83
N GLY A 329 27.61 -26.89 -38.27
CA GLY A 329 28.65 -27.87 -38.61
C GLY A 329 30.09 -27.52 -38.22
N GLY A 330 30.36 -26.31 -37.68
CA GLY A 330 31.73 -25.83 -37.45
C GLY A 330 32.56 -26.72 -36.52
N LYS A 331 32.03 -26.99 -35.32
CA LYS A 331 32.66 -27.89 -34.33
C LYS A 331 32.80 -29.33 -34.81
N THR A 332 31.80 -29.87 -35.50
CA THR A 332 31.87 -31.23 -36.04
C THR A 332 32.96 -31.33 -37.12
N ALA A 333 33.09 -30.32 -37.97
CA ALA A 333 34.13 -30.25 -38.98
C ALA A 333 35.53 -30.12 -38.34
N ALA A 334 35.70 -29.22 -37.37
CA ALA A 334 36.96 -29.00 -36.68
C ALA A 334 37.46 -30.26 -35.96
N ASN A 335 36.58 -30.93 -35.21
CA ASN A 335 36.91 -32.19 -34.54
C ASN A 335 37.29 -33.29 -35.54
N LYS A 336 36.62 -33.35 -36.70
CA LYS A 336 36.97 -34.29 -37.76
C LYS A 336 38.36 -34.02 -38.33
N LEU A 337 38.70 -32.77 -38.61
CA LEU A 337 40.04 -32.37 -39.11
C LEU A 337 41.14 -32.73 -38.10
N TYR A 338 40.91 -32.45 -36.82
CA TYR A 338 41.84 -32.83 -35.76
C TYR A 338 42.01 -34.34 -35.62
N GLN A 339 40.92 -35.12 -35.68
CA GLN A 339 40.99 -36.58 -35.66
C GLN A 339 41.74 -37.14 -36.88
N GLN A 340 41.55 -36.55 -38.06
CA GLN A 340 42.30 -36.90 -39.27
C GLN A 340 43.80 -36.63 -39.08
N ALA A 341 44.16 -35.46 -38.53
CA ALA A 341 45.54 -35.09 -38.24
C ALA A 341 46.20 -36.05 -37.23
N ALA A 342 45.48 -36.39 -36.15
CA ALA A 342 45.93 -37.37 -35.16
C ALA A 342 46.21 -38.74 -35.79
N ASN A 343 45.34 -39.19 -36.69
CA ASN A 343 45.52 -40.45 -37.43
C ASN A 343 46.75 -40.40 -38.35
N VAL A 344 46.97 -39.29 -39.06
CA VAL A 344 48.18 -39.10 -39.90
C VAL A 344 49.44 -39.19 -39.05
N LEU A 345 49.47 -38.55 -37.88
CA LEU A 345 50.63 -38.60 -36.97
C LEU A 345 50.89 -40.03 -36.46
N GLN A 346 49.84 -40.76 -36.07
CA GLN A 346 49.97 -42.15 -35.61
C GLN A 346 50.47 -43.09 -36.71
N GLN A 347 49.93 -42.97 -37.93
CA GLN A 347 50.38 -43.77 -39.08
C GLN A 347 51.83 -43.47 -39.44
N THR A 348 52.23 -42.19 -39.37
CA THR A 348 53.62 -41.76 -39.62
C THR A 348 54.56 -42.36 -38.57
N LYS A 349 54.18 -42.34 -37.29
CA LYS A 349 54.95 -42.99 -36.22
C LYS A 349 55.22 -44.46 -36.52
N ALA A 350 54.17 -45.19 -36.92
CA ALA A 350 54.26 -46.61 -37.25
C ALA A 350 55.12 -46.88 -38.50
N LYS A 351 55.02 -46.03 -39.54
CA LYS A 351 55.75 -46.18 -40.81
C LYS A 351 57.27 -46.01 -40.64
N TYR A 352 57.72 -45.05 -39.83
CA TYR A 352 59.15 -44.73 -39.66
C TYR A 352 59.77 -45.25 -38.36
N GLY A 353 58.97 -45.83 -37.45
CA GLY A 353 59.45 -46.48 -36.23
C GLY A 353 59.86 -45.52 -35.11
N PHE A 354 59.12 -44.42 -34.92
CA PHE A 354 59.43 -43.33 -33.96
C PHE A 354 58.83 -43.46 -32.56
#